data_AF-A0A837ZW56-F1
#
_entry.id   AF-A0A837ZW56-F1
#
_cell.length_a   1.000
_cell.length_b   1.000
_cell.length_c   1.000
_cell.angle_alpha   90.00
_cell.angle_beta   90.00
_cell.angle_gamma   90.00
#
_symmetry.space_group_name_H-M   'P 1'
#
loop_
_entity.id
_entity.type
_entity.pdbx_description
1 polymer ?
#
loop_
_entity_poly.entity_id
_entity_poly.type
_entity_poly.pdbx_seq_one_letter_code
_entity_poly.pdbx_strand_id
1 'polypeptide(L)'
;MSRARWPSATPGVVHPNRMEIGPDKPGRYGHYRPVSQPPPSPLSGTCSVRVELPSSLYEVADTDGSATFGGADDWWFAVGAARTFARDYTDVELPNPFGFKDRGRWFWWDGAVTGESRLDEPDGERYVKEFFERLFPGMPVMLIDLR
;
A
#
# COMPACT_ATOMS: atom_id res chain seq x y z
N MET A 1 -35.80 39.53 39.56
CA MET A 1 -35.43 39.17 38.17
C MET A 1 -33.93 39.33 38.02
N SER A 2 -33.16 38.25 38.20
CA SER A 2 -31.68 38.27 38.14
C SER A 2 -31.22 37.58 36.86
N ARG A 3 -30.53 38.31 35.99
CA ARG A 3 -29.86 37.75 34.81
C ARG A 3 -28.57 37.05 35.27
N ALA A 4 -28.44 35.78 34.93
CA ALA A 4 -27.21 35.03 35.11
C ALA A 4 -26.09 35.65 34.25
N ARG A 5 -24.98 36.00 34.90
CA ARG A 5 -23.75 36.50 34.29
C ARG A 5 -22.87 35.29 34.00
N TRP A 6 -22.62 35.00 32.72
CA TRP A 6 -21.65 33.98 32.32
C TRP A 6 -20.22 34.45 32.68
N PRO A 7 -19.34 33.57 33.19
CA PRO A 7 -17.94 33.91 33.32
C PRO A 7 -17.30 34.03 31.93
N SER A 8 -16.49 35.06 31.78
CA SER A 8 -15.70 35.43 30.60
C SER A 8 -14.88 34.25 30.06
N ALA A 9 -14.93 34.06 28.74
CA ALA A 9 -14.08 33.12 28.00
C ALA A 9 -12.60 33.40 28.30
N THR A 10 -11.89 32.38 28.76
CA THR A 10 -10.42 32.38 28.77
C THR A 10 -9.93 32.49 27.31
N PRO A 11 -8.97 33.36 27.00
CA PRO A 11 -8.36 33.37 25.67
C PRO A 11 -7.73 31.99 25.46
N GLY A 12 -8.18 31.29 24.41
CA GLY A 12 -7.67 29.96 24.07
C GLY A 12 -6.16 30.03 23.89
N VAL A 13 -5.42 29.31 24.74
CA VAL A 13 -4.00 29.07 24.53
C VAL A 13 -3.88 28.17 23.31
N VAL A 14 -3.66 28.78 22.16
CA VAL A 14 -3.31 28.06 20.93
C VAL A 14 -1.99 27.37 21.20
N HIS A 15 -1.98 26.04 21.23
CA HIS A 15 -0.73 25.30 21.33
C HIS A 15 0.09 25.60 20.07
N PRO A 16 1.39 25.93 20.20
CA PRO A 16 2.22 26.21 19.04
C PRO A 16 2.14 25.03 18.08
N ASN A 17 1.85 25.33 16.82
CA ASN A 17 1.67 24.34 15.79
C ASN A 17 2.94 23.48 15.69
N ARG A 18 2.82 22.16 15.85
CA ARG A 18 3.95 21.21 15.80
C ARG A 18 4.71 21.28 14.46
N MET A 19 4.07 21.83 13.44
CA MET A 19 4.59 21.95 12.07
C MET A 19 5.12 23.36 11.75
N GLU A 20 5.12 24.31 12.68
CA GLU A 20 5.70 25.64 12.45
C GLU A 20 7.22 25.54 12.26
N ILE A 21 7.70 25.96 11.09
CA ILE A 21 9.12 25.92 10.72
C ILE A 21 9.85 27.01 11.51
N GLY A 22 10.44 26.61 12.64
CA GLY A 22 11.26 27.48 13.49
C GLY A 22 12.76 27.34 13.22
N PRO A 23 13.57 28.37 13.56
CA PRO A 23 15.02 28.30 13.48
C PRO A 23 15.59 27.26 14.46
N ASP A 24 16.64 26.57 14.02
CA ASP A 24 17.27 25.46 14.75
C ASP A 24 17.80 25.92 16.13
N LYS A 25 17.37 25.22 17.18
CA LYS A 25 17.88 25.40 18.54
C LYS A 25 18.25 24.03 19.11
N PRO A 26 19.43 23.89 19.74
CA PRO A 26 19.83 22.64 20.37
C PRO A 26 18.77 22.16 21.37
N GLY A 27 18.26 20.95 21.20
CA GLY A 27 17.29 20.32 22.13
C GLY A 27 15.83 20.25 21.68
N ARG A 28 15.47 20.63 20.43
CA ARG A 28 14.14 20.39 19.87
C ARG A 28 14.16 19.31 18.79
N TYR A 29 13.84 18.07 19.17
CA TYR A 29 13.58 16.98 18.21
C TYR A 29 12.19 17.14 17.60
N GLY A 30 12.10 17.70 16.39
CA GLY A 30 10.78 17.81 15.72
C GLY A 30 10.69 18.60 14.42
N HIS A 31 11.78 19.03 13.80
CA HIS A 31 11.69 19.75 12.52
C HIS A 31 11.60 18.76 11.34
N TYR A 32 10.53 18.87 10.56
CA TYR A 32 10.37 18.16 9.30
C TYR A 32 11.48 18.57 8.32
N ARG A 33 12.17 17.60 7.73
CA ARG A 33 13.17 17.81 6.68
C ARG A 33 12.66 17.13 5.40
N PRO A 34 12.52 17.84 4.27
CA PRO A 34 12.38 17.18 2.99
C PRO A 34 13.74 16.56 2.65
N VAL A 35 13.88 15.25 2.82
CA VAL A 35 15.01 14.50 2.30
C VAL A 35 14.65 14.18 0.85
N SER A 36 15.32 14.83 -0.10
CA SER A 36 15.33 14.37 -1.50
C SER A 36 16.18 13.11 -1.58
N GLN A 37 15.63 12.01 -1.07
CA GLN A 37 16.17 10.69 -1.35
C GLN A 37 15.70 10.32 -2.77
N PRO A 38 16.62 9.97 -3.69
CA PRO A 38 16.22 9.23 -4.88
C PRO A 38 15.38 8.03 -4.42
N PRO A 39 14.33 7.66 -5.16
CA PRO A 39 13.60 6.43 -4.83
C PRO A 39 14.64 5.32 -4.69
N PRO A 40 14.64 4.57 -3.57
CA PRO A 40 15.56 3.46 -3.42
C PRO A 40 15.37 2.57 -4.66
N SER A 41 16.48 2.16 -5.28
CA SER A 41 16.45 1.11 -6.31
C SER A 41 15.52 0.00 -5.80
N PRO A 42 14.63 -0.56 -6.65
CA PRO A 42 13.70 -1.58 -6.20
C PRO A 42 14.53 -2.61 -5.46
N LEU A 43 14.30 -2.68 -4.14
CA LEU A 43 14.94 -3.69 -3.31
C LEU A 43 14.68 -4.99 -4.06
N SER A 44 15.73 -5.77 -4.29
CA SER A 44 15.64 -7.12 -4.84
C SER A 44 14.86 -7.96 -3.84
N GLY A 45 13.56 -7.71 -3.78
CA GLY A 45 12.61 -8.36 -2.90
C GLY A 45 12.46 -9.76 -3.40
N THR A 46 12.54 -10.72 -2.49
CA THR A 46 12.37 -12.11 -2.86
C THR A 46 10.96 -12.34 -3.37
N CYS A 47 9.94 -11.60 -2.94
CA CYS A 47 8.58 -11.65 -3.48
C CYS A 47 8.25 -10.36 -4.25
N SER A 48 8.38 -10.40 -5.57
CA SER A 48 8.00 -9.26 -6.41
C SER A 48 7.25 -9.69 -7.68
N VAL A 49 6.35 -8.81 -8.13
CA VAL A 49 5.57 -8.98 -9.36
C VAL A 49 5.76 -7.75 -10.21
N ARG A 50 6.09 -7.95 -11.48
CA ARG A 50 6.21 -6.89 -12.48
C ARG A 50 5.10 -7.05 -13.51
N VAL A 51 4.39 -5.96 -13.78
CA VAL A 51 3.30 -5.90 -14.75
C VAL A 51 3.65 -4.91 -15.85
N GLU A 52 3.58 -5.32 -17.11
CA GLU A 52 3.74 -4.39 -18.24
C GLU A 52 2.45 -3.59 -18.43
N LEU A 53 2.54 -2.26 -18.35
CA LEU A 53 1.37 -1.39 -18.41
C LEU A 53 1.11 -0.87 -19.83
N PRO A 54 -0.16 -0.67 -20.21
CA PRO A 54 -0.49 0.02 -21.46
C PRO A 54 -0.01 1.48 -21.42
N SER A 55 0.20 2.07 -22.60
CA SER A 55 0.65 3.45 -22.74
C SER A 55 -0.27 4.49 -22.08
N SER A 56 -1.55 4.16 -21.88
CA SER A 56 -2.50 4.99 -21.13
C SER A 56 -2.13 5.18 -19.66
N LEU A 57 -1.31 4.30 -19.09
CA LEU A 57 -0.88 4.33 -17.68
C LEU A 57 0.58 4.74 -17.52
N TYR A 58 1.19 5.30 -18.57
CA TYR A 58 2.60 5.68 -18.54
C TYR A 58 2.94 6.71 -17.44
N GLU A 59 2.00 7.59 -17.07
CA GLU A 59 2.21 8.59 -16.01
C GLU A 59 2.40 7.98 -14.62
N VAL A 60 1.93 6.75 -14.41
CA VAL A 60 2.00 6.02 -13.13
C VAL A 60 2.90 4.79 -13.22
N ALA A 61 3.55 4.59 -14.37
CA ALA A 61 4.48 3.51 -14.61
C ALA A 61 5.91 3.87 -14.16
N ASP A 62 6.71 2.84 -13.93
CA ASP A 62 8.16 2.92 -13.86
C ASP A 62 8.73 3.42 -15.19
N THR A 63 10.02 3.79 -15.20
CA THR A 63 10.70 4.39 -16.37
C THR A 63 10.73 3.51 -17.62
N ASP A 64 10.48 2.21 -17.46
CA ASP A 64 10.42 1.22 -18.53
C ASP A 64 8.98 0.84 -18.95
N GLY A 65 7.97 1.55 -18.43
CA GLY A 65 6.56 1.30 -18.73
C GLY A 65 5.95 0.13 -17.96
N SER A 66 6.65 -0.41 -16.97
CA SER A 66 6.10 -1.45 -16.09
C SER A 66 5.65 -0.87 -14.74
N ALA A 67 4.94 -1.66 -13.94
CA ALA A 67 4.76 -1.39 -12.52
C ALA A 67 5.25 -2.60 -11.72
N THR A 68 6.13 -2.33 -10.75
CA THR A 68 6.67 -3.36 -9.88
C THR A 68 6.00 -3.31 -8.49
N PHE A 69 5.37 -4.41 -8.12
CA PHE A 69 4.73 -4.62 -6.82
C PHE A 69 5.52 -5.65 -6.02
N GLY A 70 6.17 -5.23 -4.95
CA GLY A 70 6.98 -6.16 -4.17
C GLY A 70 7.74 -5.51 -3.04
N GLY A 71 8.31 -6.35 -2.19
CA GLY A 71 9.09 -5.97 -1.02
C GLY A 71 9.98 -7.14 -0.57
N ALA A 72 10.74 -6.94 0.51
CA ALA A 72 11.83 -7.83 0.90
C ALA A 72 11.44 -9.32 0.89
N ASP A 73 10.27 -9.73 1.42
CA ASP A 73 9.84 -11.15 1.45
C ASP A 73 8.31 -11.35 1.63
N ASP A 74 7.47 -10.43 1.17
CA ASP A 74 6.04 -10.46 1.52
C ASP A 74 5.07 -10.34 0.32
N TRP A 75 4.43 -11.46 -0.02
CA TRP A 75 3.34 -11.49 -1.01
C TRP A 75 2.14 -10.65 -0.59
N TRP A 76 1.86 -10.50 0.71
CA TRP A 76 0.73 -9.68 1.19
C TRP A 76 0.88 -8.22 0.81
N PHE A 77 2.11 -7.70 0.87
CA PHE A 77 2.40 -6.36 0.41
C PHE A 77 2.15 -6.22 -1.09
N ALA A 78 2.69 -7.14 -1.90
CA ALA A 78 2.54 -7.11 -3.36
C ALA A 78 1.06 -7.14 -3.79
N VAL A 79 0.27 -8.09 -3.28
CA VAL A 79 -1.15 -8.24 -3.65
C VAL A 79 -2.00 -7.06 -3.16
N GLY A 80 -1.69 -6.50 -1.98
CA GLY A 80 -2.40 -5.35 -1.42
C GLY A 80 -2.13 -4.05 -2.20
N ALA A 81 -0.86 -3.80 -2.52
CA ALA A 81 -0.45 -2.66 -3.33
C ALA A 81 -1.04 -2.75 -4.74
N ALA A 82 -0.94 -3.90 -5.38
CA ALA A 82 -1.48 -4.16 -6.72
C ALA A 82 -3.01 -3.95 -6.79
N ARG A 83 -3.75 -4.45 -5.80
CA ARG A 83 -5.21 -4.26 -5.75
C ARG A 83 -5.59 -2.79 -5.59
N THR A 84 -4.81 -2.03 -4.81
CA THR A 84 -5.04 -0.59 -4.64
C THR A 84 -4.73 0.16 -5.93
N PHE A 85 -3.62 -0.17 -6.59
CA PHE A 85 -3.27 0.37 -7.89
C PHE A 85 -4.36 0.09 -8.93
N ALA A 86 -4.82 -1.16 -9.05
CA ALA A 86 -5.88 -1.53 -9.98
C ALA A 86 -7.18 -0.74 -9.72
N ARG A 87 -7.51 -0.48 -8.44
CA ARG A 87 -8.67 0.32 -8.07
C ARG A 87 -8.58 1.77 -8.56
N ASP A 88 -7.39 2.36 -8.45
CA ASP A 88 -7.21 3.79 -8.64
C ASP A 88 -6.90 4.15 -10.10
N TYR A 89 -6.32 3.21 -10.86
CA TYR A 89 -5.78 3.47 -12.19
C TYR A 89 -6.34 2.60 -13.30
N THR A 90 -7.21 1.63 -13.01
CA THR A 90 -7.81 0.78 -14.04
C THR A 90 -9.33 0.70 -13.90
N ASP A 91 -10.01 0.33 -14.97
CA ASP A 91 -11.47 0.12 -14.98
C ASP A 91 -11.86 -1.36 -14.75
N VAL A 92 -10.94 -2.17 -14.20
CA VAL A 92 -11.20 -3.60 -13.94
C VAL A 92 -12.21 -3.78 -12.82
N GLU A 93 -13.09 -4.77 -12.96
CA GLU A 93 -13.87 -5.25 -11.82
C GLU A 93 -12.93 -5.90 -10.80
N LEU A 94 -12.76 -5.26 -9.65
CA LEU A 94 -11.81 -5.73 -8.66
C LEU A 94 -12.27 -7.06 -8.07
N PRO A 95 -11.39 -8.09 -8.05
CA PRO A 95 -11.67 -9.29 -7.28
C PRO A 95 -11.80 -8.95 -5.79
N ASN A 96 -12.38 -9.90 -5.05
CA ASN A 96 -12.34 -9.91 -3.59
C ASN A 96 -10.89 -9.70 -3.09
N PRO A 97 -10.69 -9.21 -1.86
CA PRO A 97 -9.37 -9.14 -1.26
C PRO A 97 -8.63 -10.47 -1.40
N PHE A 98 -7.31 -10.43 -1.68
CA PHE A 98 -6.49 -11.60 -1.99
C PHE A 98 -6.75 -12.76 -1.02
N GLY A 99 -6.65 -12.46 0.27
CA GLY A 99 -7.10 -13.33 1.33
C GLY A 99 -7.21 -12.57 2.64
N PHE A 100 -8.03 -13.06 3.55
CA PHE A 100 -8.07 -12.57 4.92
C PHE A 100 -8.51 -13.69 5.87
N LYS A 101 -8.08 -13.57 7.13
CA LYS A 101 -8.43 -14.54 8.17
C LYS A 101 -9.60 -14.00 9.00
N ASP A 102 -10.67 -14.78 9.08
CA ASP A 102 -11.79 -14.52 9.99
C ASP A 102 -12.19 -15.80 10.72
N ARG A 103 -12.39 -15.69 12.05
CA ARG A 103 -12.74 -16.80 12.95
C ARG A 103 -11.91 -18.07 12.72
N GLY A 104 -10.60 -17.91 12.52
CA GLY A 104 -9.67 -19.03 12.35
C GLY A 104 -9.66 -19.66 10.96
N ARG A 105 -10.45 -19.16 10.00
CA ARG A 105 -10.47 -19.63 8.62
C ARG A 105 -9.97 -18.55 7.67
N TRP A 106 -9.32 -18.98 6.60
CA TRP A 106 -8.92 -18.10 5.51
C TRP A 106 -10.02 -18.03 4.46
N PHE A 107 -10.34 -16.82 4.03
CA PHE A 107 -11.25 -16.54 2.92
C PHE A 107 -10.43 -15.94 1.80
N TRP A 108 -10.58 -16.47 0.59
CA TRP A 108 -9.73 -16.09 -0.53
C TRP A 108 -10.49 -15.40 -1.65
N TRP A 109 -9.72 -14.74 -2.53
CA TRP A 109 -10.27 -13.95 -3.63
C TRP A 109 -11.13 -14.76 -4.62
N ASP A 110 -10.86 -16.07 -4.75
CA ASP A 110 -11.60 -17.02 -5.61
C ASP A 110 -12.87 -17.57 -4.95
N GLY A 111 -13.19 -17.12 -3.73
CA GLY A 111 -14.32 -17.57 -2.93
C GLY A 111 -14.06 -18.84 -2.12
N ALA A 112 -12.87 -19.42 -2.20
CA ALA A 112 -12.52 -20.58 -1.40
C ALA A 112 -12.33 -20.22 0.07
N VAL A 113 -12.53 -21.23 0.94
CA VAL A 113 -12.31 -21.12 2.38
C VAL A 113 -11.43 -22.28 2.83
N THR A 114 -10.33 -21.98 3.51
CA THR A 114 -9.36 -22.99 3.99
C THR A 114 -9.04 -22.81 5.47
N GLY A 115 -8.51 -23.87 6.10
CA GLY A 115 -7.99 -23.80 7.47
C GLY A 115 -6.60 -23.18 7.57
N GLU A 116 -5.79 -23.36 6.53
CA GLU A 116 -4.39 -22.92 6.45
C GLU A 116 -4.20 -21.89 5.32
N SER A 117 -3.08 -21.18 5.35
CA SER A 117 -2.74 -20.17 4.35
C SER A 117 -2.27 -20.84 3.06
N ARG A 118 -2.85 -20.48 1.91
CA ARG A 118 -2.36 -20.93 0.59
C ARG A 118 -0.99 -20.36 0.24
N LEU A 119 -0.55 -19.29 0.90
CA LEU A 119 0.79 -18.74 0.71
C LEU A 119 1.87 -19.56 1.42
N ASP A 120 1.49 -20.41 2.37
CA ASP A 120 2.42 -21.27 3.10
C ASP A 120 2.65 -22.61 2.36
N GLU A 121 1.85 -22.87 1.31
CA GLU A 121 1.99 -24.04 0.45
C GLU A 121 3.02 -23.79 -0.67
N PRO A 122 3.67 -24.85 -1.20
CA PRO A 122 4.63 -24.73 -2.31
C PRO A 122 4.06 -24.05 -3.57
N ASP A 123 2.74 -24.09 -3.75
CA ASP A 123 2.01 -23.51 -4.89
C ASP A 123 1.59 -22.04 -4.66
N GLY A 124 2.01 -21.40 -3.58
CA GLY A 124 1.60 -20.03 -3.21
C GLY A 124 1.88 -18.99 -4.31
N GLU A 125 3.02 -19.09 -5.00
CA GLU A 125 3.38 -18.20 -6.11
C GLU A 125 2.38 -18.31 -7.27
N ARG A 126 2.00 -19.52 -7.65
CA ARG A 126 0.99 -19.74 -8.70
C ARG A 126 -0.33 -19.06 -8.35
N TYR A 127 -0.71 -19.13 -7.08
CA TYR A 127 -1.94 -18.52 -6.61
C TYR A 127 -1.89 -16.98 -6.61
N VAL A 128 -0.72 -16.40 -6.32
CA VAL A 128 -0.47 -14.97 -6.50
C VAL A 128 -0.56 -14.59 -7.98
N LYS A 129 0.05 -15.38 -8.88
CA LYS A 129 0.00 -15.11 -10.32
C LYS A 129 -1.42 -15.05 -10.85
N GLU A 130 -2.26 -16.04 -10.51
CA GLU A 130 -3.67 -16.09 -10.93
C GLU A 130 -4.46 -14.86 -10.44
N PHE A 131 -4.15 -14.35 -9.25
CA PHE A 131 -4.74 -13.12 -8.74
C PHE A 131 -4.34 -11.90 -9.56
N PHE A 132 -3.05 -11.77 -9.90
CA PHE A 132 -2.53 -10.67 -10.71
C PHE A 132 -3.08 -10.68 -12.13
N GLU A 133 -3.21 -11.85 -12.76
CA GLU A 133 -3.85 -12.01 -14.07
C GLU A 133 -5.31 -11.52 -14.07
N ARG A 134 -5.99 -11.62 -12.92
CA ARG A 134 -7.34 -11.10 -12.71
C ARG A 134 -7.38 -9.59 -12.47
N LEU A 135 -6.39 -9.05 -11.77
CA LEU A 135 -6.26 -7.61 -11.55
C LEU A 135 -5.84 -6.85 -12.82
N PHE A 136 -5.02 -7.48 -13.67
CA PHE A 136 -4.43 -6.84 -14.85
C PHE A 136 -4.71 -7.66 -16.12
N PRO A 137 -5.99 -7.79 -16.53
CA PRO A 137 -6.36 -8.64 -17.64
C PRO A 137 -5.71 -8.17 -18.94
N GLY A 138 -5.03 -9.10 -19.63
CA GLY A 138 -4.34 -8.83 -20.89
C GLY A 138 -2.99 -8.10 -20.74
N MET A 139 -2.55 -7.83 -19.51
CA MET A 139 -1.23 -7.26 -19.23
C MET A 139 -0.26 -8.39 -18.89
N PRO A 140 0.95 -8.42 -19.49
CA PRO A 140 1.98 -9.37 -19.11
C PRO A 140 2.37 -9.25 -17.63
N VAL A 141 2.32 -10.38 -16.91
CA VAL A 141 2.69 -10.47 -15.49
C VAL A 141 3.89 -11.41 -15.34
N MET A 142 4.94 -10.91 -14.71
CA MET A 142 6.15 -11.68 -14.37
C MET A 142 6.31 -11.70 -12.85
N LEU A 143 6.40 -12.89 -12.27
CA LEU A 143 6.68 -13.08 -10.86
C LEU A 143 8.16 -13.39 -10.68
N ILE A 144 8.70 -12.91 -9.57
CA ILE A 144 10.05 -13.19 -9.11
C ILE A 144 9.87 -13.64 -7.66
N ASP A 145 10.03 -14.95 -7.41
CA ASP A 145 10.22 -15.53 -6.07
C ASP A 145 11.70 -15.94 -5.90
N LEU A 146 12.42 -15.37 -4.94
CA LEU A 146 13.82 -15.70 -4.62
C LEU A 146 13.99 -16.30 -3.20
N ARG A 147 12.89 -16.74 -2.57
CA ARG A 147 12.91 -17.36 -1.24
C ARG A 147 13.43 -18.80 -1.24
#